data_AF-A0A6N8CP71-F1
#
_entry.id   AF-A0A6N8CP71-F1
#
_cell.length_a   1.000
_cell.length_b   1.000
_cell.length_c   1.000
_cell.angle_alpha   90.00
_cell.angle_beta   90.00
_cell.angle_gamma   90.00
#
_symmetry.space_group_name_H-M   'P 1'
#
loop_
_entity.id
_entity.type
_entity.pdbx_description
1 polymer ?
#
loop_
_entity_poly.entity_id
_entity_poly.type
_entity_poly.pdbx_seq_one_letter_code
_entity_poly.pdbx_strand_id
1 'polypeptide(L)'
;MNKDSEDLDFLQELAKKISKRSKQASPISIEEVFDLFSDTLNNMTHFRSIEVPIFVPFIIEKEDGIFTARCRSYCNCRGMGYTEEEAIEKLKKDIDLYNKSLIETEKRMRLENIVNRTFGKDFL
;
A
#
# COMPACT_ATOMS: atom_id res chain seq x y z
N MET A 1 -22.28 11.63 10.51
CA MET A 1 -20.82 11.71 10.75
C MET A 1 -20.25 12.66 9.70
N ASN A 2 -19.79 13.84 10.12
CA ASN A 2 -19.32 14.90 9.23
C ASN A 2 -17.95 14.50 8.65
N LYS A 3 -17.83 14.49 7.32
CA LYS A 3 -16.57 14.24 6.61
C LYS A 3 -15.49 15.30 6.91
N ASP A 4 -15.90 16.47 7.38
CA ASP A 4 -15.02 17.60 7.71
C ASP A 4 -14.08 17.33 8.92
N SER A 5 -14.32 16.27 9.72
CA SER A 5 -13.48 16.00 10.90
C SER A 5 -12.14 15.35 10.57
N GLU A 6 -12.04 14.58 9.49
CA GLU A 6 -10.76 13.92 9.09
C GLU A 6 -9.83 14.89 8.34
N ASP A 7 -10.37 15.86 7.59
CA ASP A 7 -9.58 16.82 6.81
C ASP A 7 -8.88 17.87 7.70
N LEU A 8 -9.51 18.20 8.84
CA LEU A 8 -8.88 18.98 9.89
C LEU A 8 -7.68 18.25 10.50
N ASP A 9 -7.66 16.91 10.51
CA ASP A 9 -6.59 16.16 11.18
C ASP A 9 -5.24 16.29 10.47
N PHE A 10 -5.18 16.28 9.12
CA PHE A 10 -3.89 16.35 8.40
C PHE A 10 -3.20 17.70 8.55
N LEU A 11 -3.88 18.79 8.21
CA LEU A 11 -3.32 20.14 8.32
C LEU A 11 -3.04 20.49 9.79
N GLN A 12 -3.88 20.03 10.72
CA GLN A 12 -3.65 20.24 12.15
C GLN A 12 -2.42 19.47 12.64
N GLU A 13 -2.20 18.22 12.22
CA GLU A 13 -1.00 17.50 12.61
C GLU A 13 0.27 18.05 11.97
N LEU A 14 0.21 18.45 10.70
CA LEU A 14 1.31 19.14 10.05
C LEU A 14 1.65 20.44 10.80
N ALA A 15 0.65 21.26 11.12
CA ALA A 15 0.84 22.50 11.88
C ALA A 15 1.43 22.25 13.28
N LYS A 16 0.99 21.19 13.98
CA LYS A 16 1.58 20.78 15.27
C LYS A 16 3.06 20.40 15.12
N LYS A 17 3.42 19.61 14.09
CA LYS A 17 4.82 19.22 13.83
C LYS A 17 5.69 20.42 13.47
N ILE A 18 5.22 21.31 12.59
CA ILE A 18 5.92 22.55 12.23
C ILE A 18 6.11 23.41 13.48
N SER A 19 5.05 23.66 14.25
CA SER A 19 5.12 24.44 15.50
C SER A 19 6.12 23.85 16.50
N LYS A 20 6.18 22.52 16.62
CA LYS A 20 7.17 21.84 17.47
C LYS A 20 8.60 22.03 16.97
N ARG A 21 8.84 21.96 15.65
CA ARG A 21 10.16 22.17 15.03
C ARG A 21 10.60 23.63 15.09
N SER A 22 9.69 24.59 14.93
CA SER A 22 9.98 26.03 15.01
C SER A 22 10.36 26.51 16.41
N LYS A 23 10.04 25.73 17.47
CA LYS A 23 10.50 26.01 18.84
C LYS A 23 11.97 25.65 19.08
N GLN A 24 12.62 24.98 18.14
CA GLN A 24 14.06 24.71 18.19
C GLN A 24 14.84 25.95 17.78
N ALA A 25 16.04 26.15 18.31
CA ALA A 25 16.81 27.39 18.20
C ALA A 25 17.30 27.76 16.79
N SER A 26 17.00 26.93 15.77
CA SER A 26 17.37 27.15 14.38
C SER A 26 16.12 27.40 13.51
N PRO A 27 16.21 28.33 12.53
CA PRO A 27 15.20 28.46 11.49
C PRO A 27 14.91 27.12 10.82
N ILE A 28 13.64 26.89 10.48
CA ILE A 28 13.22 25.72 9.71
C ILE A 28 13.53 25.97 8.23
N SER A 29 14.16 25.00 7.55
CA SER A 29 14.41 25.11 6.11
C SER A 29 13.18 24.70 5.31
N ILE A 30 13.16 25.04 4.03
CA ILE A 30 12.06 24.66 3.12
C ILE A 30 12.02 23.13 2.94
N GLU A 31 13.19 22.51 2.81
CA GLU A 31 13.34 21.05 2.67
C GLU A 31 12.77 20.33 3.90
N GLU A 32 13.07 20.82 5.11
CA GLU A 32 12.51 20.27 6.34
C GLU A 32 10.98 20.38 6.39
N VAL A 33 10.39 21.44 5.83
CA VAL A 33 8.92 21.56 5.75
C VAL A 33 8.34 20.48 4.81
N PHE A 34 8.98 20.23 3.66
CA PHE A 34 8.56 19.15 2.75
C PHE A 34 8.74 17.76 3.35
N ASP A 35 9.80 17.53 4.12
CA ASP A 35 10.01 16.29 4.87
C ASP A 35 8.91 16.09 5.91
N LEU A 36 8.60 17.10 6.71
CA LEU A 36 7.51 17.05 7.69
C LEU A 36 6.14 16.81 7.05
N PHE A 37 5.91 17.36 5.85
CA PHE A 37 4.73 17.09 5.06
C PHE A 37 4.63 15.61 4.66
N SER A 38 5.70 15.09 4.05
CA SER A 38 5.80 13.70 3.59
C SER A 38 5.64 12.72 4.76
N ASP A 39 6.29 12.98 5.89
CA ASP A 39 6.18 12.19 7.11
C ASP A 39 4.77 12.18 7.69
N THR A 40 4.05 13.30 7.59
CA THR A 40 2.68 13.40 8.10
C THR A 40 1.72 12.59 7.23
N LEU A 41 1.87 12.66 5.90
CA LEU A 41 1.11 11.81 4.97
C LEU A 41 1.40 10.32 5.21
N ASN A 42 2.67 9.94 5.34
CA ASN A 42 3.07 8.56 5.57
C ASN A 42 2.54 8.00 6.90
N ASN A 43 2.56 8.80 7.97
CA ASN A 43 2.05 8.36 9.28
C ASN A 43 0.53 8.18 9.29
N MET A 44 -0.22 9.04 8.59
CA MET A 44 -1.68 8.93 8.51
C MET A 44 -2.14 7.76 7.64
N THR A 45 -1.29 7.35 6.70
CA THR A 45 -1.53 6.18 5.84
C THR A 45 -0.85 4.93 6.37
N HIS A 46 -0.41 4.88 7.64
CA HIS A 46 0.23 3.69 8.18
C HIS A 46 -0.76 2.52 8.30
N PHE A 47 -0.56 1.49 7.49
CA PHE A 47 -1.33 0.25 7.56
C PHE A 47 -0.59 -0.80 8.38
N ARG A 48 -1.31 -1.41 9.31
CA ARG A 48 -0.89 -2.69 9.89
C ARG A 48 -1.41 -3.81 9.00
N SER A 49 -0.52 -4.47 8.26
CA SER A 49 -0.84 -5.74 7.61
C SER A 49 -0.84 -6.85 8.67
N ILE A 50 -1.91 -7.64 8.70
CA ILE A 50 -1.99 -8.84 9.53
C ILE A 50 -2.03 -10.02 8.58
N GLU A 51 -1.01 -10.87 8.64
CA GLU A 51 -0.97 -12.11 7.88
C GLU A 51 -1.79 -13.17 8.61
N VAL A 52 -2.86 -13.64 7.96
CA VAL A 52 -3.70 -14.71 8.48
C VAL A 52 -3.52 -15.93 7.56
N PRO A 53 -3.26 -17.13 8.10
CA PRO A 53 -3.13 -18.32 7.27
C PRO A 53 -4.50 -18.68 6.66
N ILE A 54 -4.65 -18.45 5.36
CA ILE A 54 -5.81 -18.88 4.58
C ILE A 54 -5.39 -20.08 3.74
N PHE A 55 -6.00 -21.23 4.00
CA PHE A 55 -5.80 -22.43 3.18
C PHE A 55 -6.73 -22.37 1.96
N VAL A 56 -6.16 -22.01 0.81
CA VAL A 56 -6.86 -22.00 -0.47
C VAL A 56 -6.48 -23.23 -1.31
N PRO A 57 -7.44 -23.94 -1.92
CA PRO A 57 -7.14 -25.08 -2.77
C PRO A 57 -6.45 -24.64 -4.06
N PHE A 58 -5.44 -25.39 -4.49
CA PHE A 58 -4.77 -25.22 -5.78
C PHE A 58 -5.20 -26.30 -6.75
N ILE A 59 -5.35 -25.90 -8.01
CA ILE A 59 -5.59 -26.81 -9.13
C ILE A 59 -4.26 -26.92 -9.89
N ILE A 60 -3.83 -28.16 -10.13
CA ILE A 60 -2.62 -28.45 -10.89
C ILE A 60 -3.03 -29.22 -12.14
N GLU A 61 -2.60 -28.72 -13.28
CA GLU A 61 -2.84 -29.30 -14.60
C GLU A 61 -1.49 -29.59 -15.26
N LYS A 62 -1.39 -30.69 -16.01
CA LYS A 62 -0.18 -31.04 -16.78
C LYS A 62 -0.54 -31.09 -18.26
N GLU A 63 0.17 -30.31 -19.06
CA GLU A 63 0.01 -30.23 -20.51
C GLU A 63 1.41 -30.16 -21.15
N ASP A 64 1.67 -30.99 -22.16
CA ASP A 64 2.95 -31.04 -22.88
C ASP A 64 4.22 -31.13 -22.00
N GLY A 65 4.12 -31.81 -20.87
CA GLY A 65 5.23 -31.97 -19.91
C GLY A 65 5.46 -30.77 -18.99
N ILE A 66 4.61 -29.74 -19.06
CA ILE A 66 4.64 -28.56 -18.21
C ILE A 66 3.49 -28.64 -17.21
N PHE A 67 3.79 -28.40 -15.93
CA PHE A 67 2.80 -28.26 -14.87
C PHE A 67 2.37 -26.81 -14.73
N THR A 68 1.07 -26.61 -14.55
CA THR A 68 0.45 -25.31 -14.29
C THR A 68 -0.34 -25.38 -13.00
N ALA A 69 0.01 -24.53 -12.03
CA ALA A 69 -0.72 -24.36 -10.78
C ALA A 69 -1.54 -23.07 -10.82
N ARG A 70 -2.81 -23.14 -10.42
CA ARG A 70 -3.74 -21.99 -10.33
C ARG A 70 -4.57 -22.04 -9.06
N CYS A 71 -5.08 -20.87 -8.65
CA CYS A 71 -6.00 -20.74 -7.52
C CYS A 71 -7.23 -19.93 -7.97
N ARG A 72 -8.46 -20.44 -7.73
CA ARG A 72 -9.68 -19.72 -8.13
C ARG A 72 -9.84 -18.37 -7.41
N SER A 73 -9.42 -18.30 -6.15
CA SER A 73 -9.47 -17.05 -5.36
C SER A 73 -8.47 -16.01 -5.86
N TYR A 74 -7.42 -16.44 -6.56
CA TYR A 74 -6.41 -15.59 -7.18
C TYR A 74 -6.37 -15.86 -8.68
N CYS A 75 -7.46 -15.51 -9.37
CA CYS A 75 -7.67 -15.84 -10.78
C CYS A 75 -6.59 -15.29 -11.73
N ASN A 76 -5.90 -14.22 -11.32
CA ASN A 76 -4.81 -13.61 -12.08
C ASN A 76 -3.44 -14.24 -11.77
N CYS A 77 -3.33 -15.09 -10.75
CA CYS A 77 -2.07 -15.71 -10.34
C CYS A 77 -1.92 -17.10 -10.97
N ARG A 78 -0.73 -17.38 -11.51
CA ARG A 78 -0.40 -18.68 -12.13
C ARG A 78 1.07 -19.02 -11.92
N GLY A 79 1.34 -20.26 -11.51
CA GLY A 79 2.68 -20.83 -11.51
C GLY A 79 2.84 -21.86 -12.64
N MET A 80 3.99 -21.85 -13.32
CA MET A 80 4.33 -22.84 -14.37
C MET A 80 5.72 -23.42 -14.13
N GLY A 81 5.87 -24.74 -14.25
CA GLY A 81 7.15 -25.42 -14.02
C GLY A 81 7.22 -26.78 -14.68
N TYR A 82 8.41 -27.37 -14.69
CA TYR A 82 8.62 -28.75 -15.17
C TYR A 82 8.30 -29.80 -14.10
N THR A 83 8.11 -29.37 -12.84
CA THR A 83 7.59 -30.19 -11.75
C THR A 83 6.39 -29.53 -11.09
N GLU A 84 5.60 -30.30 -10.35
CA GLU A 84 4.47 -29.79 -9.56
C GLU A 84 4.95 -28.78 -8.51
N GLU A 85 6.05 -29.08 -7.83
CA GLU A 85 6.63 -28.24 -6.78
C GLU A 85 7.06 -26.89 -7.34
N GLU A 86 7.69 -26.86 -8.51
CA GLU A 86 8.09 -25.62 -9.18
C GLU A 86 6.87 -24.78 -9.54
N ALA A 87 5.81 -25.40 -10.08
CA ALA A 87 4.57 -24.71 -10.40
C ALA A 87 3.90 -24.15 -9.13
N ILE A 88 3.87 -24.90 -8.03
CA ILE A 88 3.31 -24.45 -6.75
C ILE A 88 4.14 -23.29 -6.16
N GLU A 89 5.47 -23.40 -6.15
CA GLU A 89 6.34 -22.36 -5.58
C GLU A 89 6.19 -21.04 -6.36
N LYS A 90 6.13 -21.11 -7.69
CA LYS A 90 5.88 -19.94 -8.52
C LYS A 90 4.48 -19.35 -8.28
N LEU A 91 3.45 -20.17 -8.14
CA LEU A 91 2.11 -19.69 -7.79
C LEU A 91 2.11 -18.94 -6.45
N LYS A 92 2.79 -19.47 -5.42
CA LYS A 92 2.92 -18.80 -4.12
C LYS A 92 3.59 -17.43 -4.25
N LYS A 93 4.71 -17.35 -4.98
CA LYS A 93 5.41 -16.08 -5.23
C LYS A 93 4.51 -15.07 -5.96
N ASP A 94 3.74 -15.54 -6.93
CA ASP A 94 2.83 -14.70 -7.71
C ASP A 94 1.67 -14.16 -6.86
N ILE A 95 1.10 -14.99 -5.97
CA ILE A 95 0.11 -14.57 -4.97
C ILE A 95 0.69 -13.53 -4.01
N ASP A 96 1.91 -13.75 -3.51
CA ASP A 96 2.58 -12.81 -2.61
C ASP A 96 2.82 -11.46 -3.30
N LEU A 97 3.24 -11.47 -4.57
CA LEU A 97 3.42 -10.26 -5.37
C LEU A 97 2.09 -9.53 -5.58
N TYR A 98 1.03 -10.27 -5.93
CA TYR A 98 -0.31 -9.72 -6.10
C TYR A 98 -0.81 -9.03 -4.81
N ASN A 99 -0.69 -9.71 -3.67
CA ASN A 99 -1.10 -9.15 -2.38
C ASN A 99 -0.32 -7.88 -2.02
N LYS A 100 1.00 -7.87 -2.22
CA LYS A 100 1.84 -6.67 -2.03
C LYS A 100 1.39 -5.53 -2.95
N SER A 101 1.10 -5.83 -4.22
CA SER A 101 0.62 -4.83 -5.18
C SER A 101 -0.74 -4.24 -4.76
N LEU A 102 -1.65 -5.04 -4.24
CA LEU A 102 -2.93 -4.56 -3.73
C LEU A 102 -2.76 -3.61 -2.54
N ILE A 103 -1.91 -3.96 -1.57
CA ILE A 103 -1.62 -3.12 -0.41
C ILE A 103 -1.02 -1.78 -0.85
N GLU A 104 -0.04 -1.79 -1.76
CA GLU A 104 0.57 -0.56 -2.27
C GLU A 104 -0.40 0.30 -3.09
N THR A 105 -1.31 -0.33 -3.82
CA THR A 105 -2.37 0.39 -4.55
C THR A 105 -3.35 1.05 -3.58
N GLU A 106 -3.78 0.34 -2.53
CA GLU A 106 -4.68 0.91 -1.52
C GLU A 106 -4.02 2.09 -0.78
N LYS A 107 -2.73 1.96 -0.41
CA LYS A 107 -1.94 3.06 0.16
C LYS A 107 -1.96 4.29 -0.73
N ARG A 108 -1.65 4.11 -2.02
CA ARG A 108 -1.63 5.20 -3.00
C ARG A 108 -3.00 5.86 -3.13
N MET A 109 -4.06 5.08 -3.26
CA MET A 109 -5.43 5.61 -3.35
C MET A 109 -5.81 6.42 -2.10
N ARG A 110 -5.40 6.00 -0.90
CA ARG A 110 -5.64 6.79 0.32
C ARG A 110 -4.84 8.09 0.32
N LEU A 111 -3.57 8.06 -0.09
CA LEU A 111 -2.76 9.27 -0.19
C LEU A 111 -3.35 10.25 -1.20
N GLU A 112 -3.71 9.78 -2.39
CA GLU A 112 -4.40 10.59 -3.41
C GLU A 112 -5.71 11.18 -2.87
N ASN A 113 -6.48 10.41 -2.09
CA ASN A 113 -7.70 10.92 -1.45
C ASN A 113 -7.40 12.04 -0.44
N ILE A 114 -6.36 11.92 0.40
CA ILE A 114 -5.97 12.96 1.36
C ILE A 114 -5.54 14.23 0.61
N VAL A 115 -4.70 14.08 -0.42
CA VAL A 115 -4.23 15.21 -1.24
C VAL A 115 -5.40 15.90 -1.95
N ASN A 116 -6.24 15.14 -2.65
CA ASN A 116 -7.39 15.69 -3.39
C ASN A 116 -8.40 16.37 -2.49
N ARG A 117 -8.62 15.87 -1.25
CA ARG A 117 -9.48 16.53 -0.27
C ARG A 117 -8.86 17.80 0.28
N THR A 118 -7.56 17.78 0.59
CA THR A 118 -6.86 18.92 1.23
C THR A 118 -6.63 20.08 0.28
N PHE A 119 -6.23 19.81 -0.97
CA PHE A 119 -5.81 20.84 -1.93
C PHE A 119 -6.83 21.09 -3.04
N GLY A 120 -7.88 20.27 -3.16
CA GLY A 120 -8.83 20.36 -4.27
C GLY A 120 -8.25 19.81 -5.58
N LYS A 121 -9.13 19.56 -6.56
CA LYS A 121 -8.75 18.97 -7.86
C LYS A 121 -8.08 19.94 -8.83
N ASP A 122 -7.99 21.23 -8.49
CA ASP A 122 -7.62 22.30 -9.44
C ASP A 122 -6.14 22.73 -9.35
N PHE A 123 -5.27 21.95 -8.70
CA PHE A 123 -3.84 22.25 -8.56
C PHE A 123 -2.90 21.40 -9.43
N LEU A 124 -3.40 20.87 -10.57
CA LEU A 124 -2.58 20.28 -11.64
C LEU A 124 -3.01 20.80 -13.01
#